data_AF-A0A1I3RTB5-F1
#
_entry.id   AF-A0A1I3RTB5-F1
#
_cell.length_a   1.000
_cell.length_b   1.000
_cell.length_c   1.000
_cell.angle_alpha   90.00
_cell.angle_beta   90.00
_cell.angle_gamma   90.00
#
_symmetry.space_group_name_H-M   'P 1'
#
loop_
_entity.id
_entity.type
_entity.pdbx_description
1 polymer ?
#
loop_
_entity_poly.entity_id
_entity_poly.type
_entity_poly.pdbx_seq_one_letter_code
_entity_poly.pdbx_strand_id
1 'polypeptide(L)' 'MDGAVVYVVQELTSGEFLCARDGDVSFTPRLRDAGGFGDADEAVHAGCDHCDGAFDVVPLVFFARRMH' A
#
# COMPACT_ATOMS: atom_id res chain seq x y z
N MET A 1 7.16 -20.57 7.60
CA MET A 1 6.57 -19.30 8.05
C MET A 1 6.50 -18.46 6.81
N ASP A 2 5.40 -18.56 6.08
CA ASP A 2 5.20 -17.80 4.85
C ASP A 2 4.54 -16.49 5.26
N GLY A 3 5.37 -15.56 5.74
CA GLY A 3 4.93 -14.18 5.91
C GLY A 3 4.62 -13.63 4.53
N ALA A 4 3.37 -13.26 4.28
CA ALA A 4 3.04 -12.54 3.05
C ALA A 4 3.59 -11.12 3.19
N VAL A 5 4.56 -10.79 2.34
CA VAL A 5 5.00 -9.41 2.13
C VAL A 5 4.02 -8.78 1.16
N VAL A 6 3.47 -7.63 1.53
CA VAL A 6 2.68 -6.78 0.63
C VAL A 6 3.32 -5.41 0.57
N TYR A 7 3.24 -4.75 -0.58
CA TYR A 7 3.74 -3.40 -0.74
C TYR A 7 2.56 -2.43 -0.69
N VAL A 8 2.70 -1.33 0.03
CA VAL A 8 1.72 -0.23 0.04
C VAL A 8 2.38 1.05 -0.45
N VAL A 9 1.58 1.92 -1.06
CA VAL A 9 2.04 3.22 -1.55
C VAL A 9 1.53 4.31 -0.62
N GLN A 10 2.41 5.19 -0.16
CA GLN A 10 2.06 6.35 0.66
C GLN A 10 2.42 7.64 -0.07
N GLU A 11 1.44 8.52 -0.29
CA GLU A 11 1.71 9.86 -0.79
C GLU A 11 2.28 10.73 0.33
N LEU A 12 3.42 11.37 0.09
CA LEU A 12 4.14 12.11 1.13
C LEU A 12 3.57 13.50 1.41
N THR A 13 2.79 14.06 0.46
CA THR A 13 2.16 15.37 0.61
C THR A 13 0.99 15.33 1.59
N SER A 14 0.04 14.40 1.37
CA SER A 14 -1.11 14.21 2.25
C SER A 14 -0.83 13.28 3.43
N GLY A 15 0.15 12.37 3.29
CA GLY A 15 0.38 11.27 4.22
C GLY A 15 -0.60 10.10 4.05
N GLU A 16 -1.48 10.15 3.06
CA GLU A 16 -2.47 9.11 2.79
C GLU A 16 -1.88 7.95 1.98
N PHE A 17 -2.52 6.79 2.10
CA PHE A 17 -2.15 5.59 1.38
C PHE A 17 -3.06 5.39 0.18
N LEU A 18 -2.48 4.87 -0.90
CA LEU A 18 -3.26 4.45 -2.06
C LEU A 18 -4.19 3.29 -1.68
N CYS A 19 -5.44 3.34 -2.11
CA CYS A 19 -6.40 2.24 -1.95
C CYS A 19 -7.28 2.08 -3.19
N ALA A 20 -7.46 0.84 -3.64
CA ALA A 20 -8.45 0.53 -4.67
C ALA A 20 -9.81 0.35 -3.99
N ARG A 21 -10.80 1.16 -4.37
CA ARG A 21 -12.17 1.09 -3.85
C ARG A 21 -13.16 1.07 -5.02
N ASP A 22 -13.94 0.00 -5.11
CA ASP A 22 -15.01 -0.15 -6.10
C ASP A 22 -14.55 0.04 -7.57
N GLY A 23 -13.31 -0.32 -7.88
CA GLY A 23 -12.73 -0.22 -9.23
C GLY A 23 -12.13 1.15 -9.56
N ASP A 24 -12.15 2.09 -8.62
CA ASP A 24 -11.44 3.36 -8.71
C ASP A 24 -10.27 3.40 -7.71
N VAL A 25 -9.25 4.19 -8.02
CA VAL A 25 -8.09 4.37 -7.14
C VAL A 25 -8.28 5.66 -6.35
N SER A 26 -8.24 5.53 -5.03
CA SER A 26 -8.47 6.60 -4.08
C SER A 26 -7.36 6.62 -3.03
N PHE A 27 -7.46 7.54 -2.07
CA PHE A 27 -6.55 7.67 -0.95
C PHE A 27 -7.28 7.41 0.38
N THR A 28 -6.54 6.88 1.35
CA THR A 28 -7.04 6.65 2.71
C THR A 28 -5.98 6.99 3.75
N PRO A 29 -6.32 7.65 4.86
CA PRO A 29 -5.37 7.91 5.94
C PRO A 29 -5.08 6.65 6.77
N ARG A 30 -5.73 5.51 6.48
CA ARG A 30 -5.65 4.29 7.28
C ARG A 30 -4.86 3.20 6.56
N LEU A 31 -3.71 2.84 7.11
CA LEU A 31 -2.87 1.74 6.60
C LEU A 31 -3.63 0.41 6.44
N ARG A 32 -4.61 0.13 7.32
CA ARG A 32 -5.42 -1.10 7.24
C ARG A 32 -6.34 -1.18 6.02
N ASP A 33 -6.68 -0.02 5.46
CA ASP A 33 -7.57 0.12 4.32
C ASP A 33 -6.77 0.39 3.03
N ALA A 34 -5.42 0.42 3.13
CA ALA A 34 -4.53 0.62 2.01
C ALA A 34 -4.59 -0.57 1.04
N GLY A 35 -4.45 -0.28 -0.25
CA GLY A 35 -4.26 -1.28 -1.28
C GLY A 35 -2.89 -1.94 -1.12
N GLY A 36 -2.87 -3.27 -1.06
CA GLY A 36 -1.63 -4.05 -1.02
C GLY A 36 -1.31 -4.62 -2.40
N PHE A 37 -0.07 -4.42 -2.83
CA PHE A 37 0.49 -4.98 -4.06
C PHE A 37 1.36 -6.20 -3.73
N GLY A 38 1.41 -7.16 -4.65
CA GLY A 38 2.23 -8.37 -4.49
C GLY A 38 3.71 -8.14 -4.80
N ASP A 39 4.01 -7.07 -5.53
CA ASP A 39 5.33 -6.74 -6.04
C ASP A 39 5.65 -5.24 -5.89
N ALA A 40 6.94 -4.92 -5.80
CA ALA A 40 7.40 -3.55 -5.61
C ALA A 40 7.26 -2.71 -6.88
N ASP A 41 7.56 -3.26 -8.06
CA ASP A 41 7.42 -2.55 -9.34
C ASP A 41 5.94 -2.23 -9.62
N GLU A 42 5.03 -3.15 -9.29
CA GLU A 42 3.58 -2.90 -9.38
C GLU A 42 3.15 -1.72 -8.49
N ALA A 43 3.64 -1.67 -7.26
CA ALA A 43 3.36 -0.56 -6.34
C ALA A 43 3.96 0.76 -6.84
N VAL A 44 5.18 0.75 -7.39
CA VAL A 44 5.82 1.95 -7.96
C VAL A 44 5.01 2.47 -9.14
N HIS A 45 4.56 1.60 -10.06
CA HIS A 45 3.73 2.00 -11.19
C HIS A 45 2.41 2.62 -10.72
N ALA A 46 1.74 2.00 -9.74
CA ALA A 46 0.51 2.57 -9.18
C ALA A 46 0.76 3.94 -8.51
N GLY A 47 1.89 4.11 -7.83
CA GLY A 47 2.31 5.41 -7.28
C GLY A 47 2.51 6.46 -8.36
N CYS A 48 3.23 6.12 -9.44
CA CYS A 48 3.46 7.02 -10.58
C CYS A 48 2.16 7.43 -11.29
N ASP A 49 1.20 6.51 -11.43
CA ASP A 49 -0.04 6.74 -12.16
C ASP A 49 -1.04 7.59 -11.36
N HIS A 50 -1.02 7.51 -10.03
CA HIS A 50 -2.07 8.09 -9.18
C HIS A 50 -1.60 9.15 -8.19
N CYS A 51 -0.32 9.20 -7.82
CA CYS A 51 0.21 10.26 -6.96
C CYS A 51 0.67 11.45 -7.82
N ASP A 52 0.15 12.64 -7.55
CA ASP A 52 0.56 13.87 -8.24
C ASP A 52 1.97 14.35 -7.83
N GLY A 53 2.56 13.74 -6.79
CA GLY A 53 3.82 14.17 -6.18
C GLY A 53 4.68 13.02 -5.66
N ALA A 54 5.54 13.34 -4.68
CA ALA A 54 6.43 12.37 -4.07
C ALA A 54 5.64 11.31 -3.28
N PHE A 55 6.02 10.05 -3.44
CA PHE A 55 5.44 8.91 -2.74
C PHE A 55 6.54 7.95 -2.27
N ASP A 56 6.22 7.15 -1.25
CA ASP A 56 7.03 6.04 -0.78
C ASP A 56 6.33 4.71 -1.04
N VAL A 57 7.13 3.67 -1.35
CA VAL A 57 6.67 2.28 -1.40
C VAL A 57 7.18 1.54 -0.17
N VAL A 58 6.26 1.09 0.68
CA VAL A 58 6.57 0.52 1.99
C VAL A 58 6.22 -0.98 2.00
N PRO A 59 7.19 -1.88 2.25
CA PRO A 59 6.90 -3.30 2.44
C PRO A 59 6.31 -3.55 3.83
N LEU A 60 5.14 -4.18 3.89
CA LEU A 60 4.50 -4.66 5.10
C LEU A 60 4.65 -6.17 5.21
N VAL A 61 5.10 -6.63 6.37
CA VAL A 61 5.22 -8.07 6.68
C VAL A 61 4.18 -8.43 7.72
N PHE A 62 3.19 -9.25 7.35
CA PHE A 62 2.19 -9.72 8.30
C PHE A 62 2.70 -10.94 9.06
N PHE A 63 2.81 -10.80 10.38
CA PHE A 63 3.06 -11.92 11.28
C PHE A 63 1.74 -12.33 11.95
N ALA A 64 1.20 -13.49 11.55
CA ALA A 64 0.09 -14.08 12.29
C ALA A 64 0.60 -14.46 13.70
N ARG A 65 0.19 -13.70 14.72
CA ARG A 65 0.35 -14.14 16.11
C ARG A 65 -0.49 -15.40 16.31
N ARG A 66 0.17 -16.55 16.51
CA ARG A 66 -0.49 -17.75 17.03
C ARG A 66 -0.88 -17.44 18.48
N MET A 67 -2.13 -17.04 18.70
CA MET A 67 -2.70 -17.03 20.04
C MET A 67 -2.78 -18.49 20.49
N HIS A 68 -2.13 -18.82 21.59
CA HIS A 68 -2.10 -20.16 22.19
C HIS A 68 -2.86 -20.14 23.52
#